data_AF-A0A838TRI6-F1
#
_entry.id   AF-A0A838TRI6-F1
#
_cell.length_a   1.000
_cell.length_b   1.000
_cell.length_c   1.000
_cell.angle_alpha   90.00
_cell.angle_beta   90.00
_cell.angle_gamma   90.00
#
_symmetry.space_group_name_H-M   'P 1'
#
loop_
_entity.id
_entity.type
_entity.pdbx_description
1 polymer ?
#
loop_
_entity_poly.entity_id
_entity_poly.type
_entity_poly.pdbx_seq_one_letter_code
_entity_poly.pdbx_strand_id
1 'polypeptide(L)'
;MPEGIFAINIKKYADTISTKTYPEKPKIFGDLEPNQKDNILDGGKNLPYKLTTKSQGQRMNYDLAAQKTKQRILVMGDSGFYFPFLDNDQTGTGLLQATFPDKEIINAANWGYSVDDYWSQWKEGLKYTEPDVIFLQSSGEDIANQFFTHRLKFSRHKDLVIPTKSEKRFYSSIKK
;
A
#
# COMPACT_ATOMS: atom_id res chain seq x y z
N MET A 1 -7.96 -18.10 -19.52
CA MET A 1 -7.58 -16.68 -19.44
C MET A 1 -6.06 -16.61 -19.39
N PRO A 2 -5.40 -15.63 -20.04
CA PRO A 2 -3.97 -15.43 -19.91
C PRO A 2 -3.59 -15.21 -18.44
N GLU A 3 -2.45 -15.73 -18.01
CA GLU A 3 -1.96 -15.52 -16.66
C GLU A 3 -1.59 -14.04 -16.45
N GLY A 4 -2.06 -13.45 -15.34
CA GLY A 4 -1.78 -12.04 -15.03
C GLY A 4 -0.30 -11.79 -14.73
N ILE A 5 0.21 -10.61 -15.08
CA ILE A 5 1.64 -10.27 -14.97
C ILE A 5 2.22 -10.43 -13.56
N PHE A 6 1.41 -10.20 -12.51
CA PHE A 6 1.85 -10.43 -11.12
C PHE A 6 2.10 -11.91 -10.83
N ALA A 7 1.22 -12.80 -11.27
CA ALA A 7 1.39 -14.25 -11.05
C ALA A 7 2.63 -14.79 -11.79
N ILE A 8 2.87 -14.31 -13.02
CA ILE A 8 4.10 -14.60 -13.79
C ILE A 8 5.34 -14.19 -12.99
N ASN A 9 5.36 -12.98 -12.42
CA ASN A 9 6.50 -12.51 -11.66
C ASN A 9 6.68 -13.23 -10.32
N ILE A 10 5.60 -13.57 -9.62
CA ILE A 10 5.67 -14.39 -8.38
C ILE A 10 6.34 -15.74 -8.67
N LYS A 11 5.95 -16.40 -9.77
CA LYS A 11 6.58 -17.66 -10.19
C LYS A 11 8.05 -17.47 -10.57
N LYS A 12 8.37 -16.41 -11.32
CA LYS A 12 9.75 -16.07 -11.72
C LYS A 12 10.68 -15.89 -10.52
N TYR A 13 10.18 -15.32 -9.42
CA TYR A 13 10.95 -15.04 -8.22
C TYR A 13 10.64 -16.01 -7.07
N ALA A 14 10.12 -17.20 -7.36
CA ALA A 14 9.65 -18.15 -6.34
C ALA A 14 10.73 -18.53 -5.30
N ASP A 15 12.00 -18.60 -5.73
CA ASP A 15 13.13 -18.98 -4.87
C ASP A 15 13.87 -17.77 -4.28
N THR A 16 13.39 -16.55 -4.52
CA THR A 16 14.01 -15.34 -3.95
C THR A 16 13.68 -15.24 -2.48
N ILE A 17 14.71 -15.28 -1.63
CA ILE A 17 14.59 -15.11 -0.17
C ILE A 17 15.56 -14.05 0.30
N SER A 18 15.04 -13.01 0.95
CA SER A 18 15.80 -11.98 1.63
C SER A 18 16.27 -12.50 2.99
N THR A 19 17.57 -12.33 3.26
CA THR A 19 18.20 -12.64 4.55
C THR A 19 18.08 -11.50 5.56
N LYS A 20 17.46 -10.37 5.17
CA LYS A 20 17.33 -9.21 6.06
C LYS A 20 16.31 -9.52 7.15
N THR A 21 16.77 -9.39 8.40
CA THR A 21 15.92 -9.52 9.58
C THR A 21 16.01 -8.30 10.48
N TYR A 22 14.96 -8.09 11.27
CA TYR A 22 14.86 -7.02 12.26
C TYR A 22 14.51 -7.62 13.62
N PRO A 23 15.42 -7.59 14.61
CA PRO A 23 15.18 -8.22 15.91
C PRO A 23 14.08 -7.53 16.70
N GLU A 24 13.95 -6.21 16.54
CA GLU A 24 12.88 -5.41 17.12
C GLU A 24 11.95 -4.93 16.02
N LYS A 25 10.68 -5.34 16.12
CA LYS A 25 9.62 -4.96 15.18
C LYS A 25 8.54 -4.20 15.94
N PRO A 26 8.06 -3.06 15.40
CA PRO A 26 6.91 -2.40 15.99
C PRO A 26 5.67 -3.30 15.87
N LYS A 27 4.67 -3.09 16.73
CA LYS A 27 3.40 -3.84 16.67
C LYS A 27 2.61 -3.54 15.40
N ILE A 28 2.68 -2.28 14.96
CA ILE A 28 2.01 -1.77 13.77
C ILE A 28 3.10 -1.27 12.83
N PHE A 29 3.03 -1.68 11.57
CA PHE A 29 3.97 -1.25 10.53
C PHE A 29 3.29 -1.03 9.17
N GLY A 30 1.96 -1.05 9.12
CA GLY A 30 1.15 -0.53 8.03
C GLY A 30 0.40 0.72 8.50
N ASP A 31 -0.19 1.45 7.55
CA ASP A 31 -0.82 2.75 7.82
C ASP A 31 -2.34 2.69 8.00
N LEU A 32 -2.97 1.53 7.82
CA LEU A 32 -4.40 1.40 8.07
C LEU A 32 -4.63 1.16 9.56
N GLU A 33 -5.76 1.67 10.06
CA GLU A 33 -6.21 1.37 11.42
C GLU A 33 -6.23 -0.15 11.66
N PRO A 34 -5.58 -0.67 12.71
CA PRO A 34 -5.43 -2.10 12.91
C PRO A 34 -6.74 -2.75 13.39
N ASN A 35 -6.87 -4.05 13.14
CA ASN A 35 -7.99 -4.89 13.61
C ASN A 35 -9.38 -4.44 13.14
N GLN A 36 -9.49 -3.77 12.00
CA GLN A 36 -10.79 -3.50 11.39
C GLN A 36 -11.35 -4.79 10.81
N LYS A 37 -12.52 -5.19 11.30
CA LYS A 37 -13.26 -6.34 10.79
C LYS A 37 -14.52 -5.84 10.10
N ASP A 38 -14.67 -6.17 8.82
CA ASP A 38 -15.86 -5.85 8.02
C ASP A 38 -16.24 -4.36 8.06
N ASN A 39 -15.25 -3.47 8.14
CA ASN A 39 -15.51 -2.03 8.15
C ASN A 39 -16.05 -1.62 6.77
N ILE A 40 -17.25 -1.06 6.74
CA ILE A 40 -17.89 -0.64 5.48
C ILE A 40 -17.45 0.77 5.13
N LEU A 41 -16.77 0.90 3.99
CA LEU A 41 -16.31 2.16 3.42
C LEU A 41 -16.95 2.37 2.05
N ASP A 42 -17.09 3.61 1.61
CA ASP A 42 -17.67 3.93 0.29
C ASP A 42 -16.81 4.87 -0.57
N GLY A 43 -15.65 5.30 -0.02
CA GLY A 43 -14.73 6.25 -0.66
C GLY A 43 -15.36 7.59 -1.05
N GLY A 44 -16.50 7.98 -0.44
CA GLY A 44 -17.28 9.15 -0.84
C GLY A 44 -17.93 9.03 -2.22
N LYS A 45 -18.08 7.81 -2.72
CA LYS A 45 -18.69 7.50 -4.02
C LYS A 45 -20.00 6.72 -3.90
N ASN A 46 -20.48 6.44 -2.68
CA ASN A 46 -21.64 5.58 -2.44
C ASN A 46 -21.48 4.18 -3.10
N LEU A 47 -20.25 3.67 -3.11
CA LEU A 47 -19.88 2.34 -3.61
C LEU A 47 -19.33 1.54 -2.43
N PRO A 48 -20.21 0.92 -1.61
CA PRO A 48 -19.78 0.28 -0.37
C PRO A 48 -18.91 -0.96 -0.64
N TYR A 49 -17.87 -1.13 0.18
CA TYR A 49 -17.03 -2.32 0.22
C TYR A 49 -16.58 -2.62 1.64
N LYS A 50 -16.24 -3.87 1.91
CA LYS A 50 -15.70 -4.35 3.18
C LYS A 50 -14.18 -4.22 3.18
N LEU A 51 -13.68 -3.37 4.06
CA LEU A 51 -12.28 -3.32 4.44
C LEU A 51 -12.04 -4.22 5.66
N THR A 52 -11.11 -5.15 5.50
CA THR A 52 -10.52 -5.86 6.64
C THR A 52 -9.04 -5.50 6.76
N THR A 53 -8.62 -5.14 7.97
CA THR A 53 -7.23 -4.91 8.33
C THR A 53 -6.84 -5.80 9.49
N LYS A 54 -5.55 -6.11 9.58
CA LYS A 54 -5.02 -6.99 10.62
C LYS A 54 -4.23 -6.22 11.65
N SER A 55 -3.72 -6.90 12.67
CA SER A 55 -3.18 -6.24 13.87
C SER A 55 -2.01 -5.30 13.55
N GLN A 56 -1.37 -5.53 12.40
CA GLN A 56 -0.19 -4.82 11.94
C GLN A 56 -0.48 -3.65 10.99
N GLY A 57 -1.76 -3.40 10.65
CA GLY A 57 -2.20 -2.24 9.87
C GLY A 57 -2.14 -2.39 8.34
N GLN A 58 -2.09 -3.62 7.82
CA GLN A 58 -2.19 -3.91 6.38
C GLN A 58 -3.57 -4.42 5.99
N ARG A 59 -3.92 -4.26 4.71
CA ARG A 59 -5.17 -4.75 4.12
C ARG A 59 -5.04 -6.23 3.75
N MET A 60 -5.31 -7.12 4.68
CA MET A 60 -5.16 -8.56 4.49
C MET A 60 -6.04 -9.35 5.47
N ASN A 61 -6.10 -10.67 5.29
CA ASN A 61 -6.99 -11.55 6.07
C ASN A 61 -6.24 -12.44 7.08
N TYR A 62 -4.96 -12.19 7.33
CA TYR A 62 -4.13 -12.92 8.29
C TYR A 62 -3.10 -11.98 8.93
N ASP A 63 -2.53 -12.34 10.08
CA ASP A 63 -1.40 -11.61 10.67
C ASP A 63 -0.07 -12.24 10.21
N LEU A 64 0.94 -11.41 10.01
CA LEU A 64 2.31 -11.89 9.78
C LEU A 64 2.90 -12.43 11.07
N ALA A 65 3.51 -13.61 11.02
CA ALA A 65 4.29 -14.11 12.14
C ALA A 65 5.50 -13.21 12.41
N ALA A 66 5.91 -13.09 13.68
CA ALA A 66 7.11 -12.34 14.04
C ALA A 66 8.35 -12.91 13.32
N GLN A 67 8.48 -14.23 13.29
CA GLN A 67 9.47 -14.92 12.47
C GLN A 67 8.86 -15.27 11.10
N LYS A 68 9.51 -14.87 10.02
CA LYS A 68 9.09 -15.22 8.66
C LYS A 68 9.23 -16.74 8.43
N THR A 69 8.14 -17.38 8.00
CA THR A 69 8.09 -18.83 7.68
C THR A 69 7.71 -19.12 6.23
N LYS A 70 7.15 -18.13 5.53
CA LYS A 70 6.77 -18.18 4.11
C LYS A 70 7.47 -17.05 3.36
N GLN A 71 7.56 -17.19 2.04
CA GLN A 71 7.99 -16.09 1.19
C GLN A 71 6.99 -14.92 1.31
N ARG A 72 7.50 -13.72 1.58
CA ARG A 72 6.71 -12.50 1.72
C ARG A 72 6.82 -11.65 0.46
N ILE A 73 5.67 -11.36 -0.13
CA ILE A 73 5.54 -10.49 -1.30
C ILE A 73 4.83 -9.23 -0.86
N LEU A 74 5.57 -8.14 -0.77
CA LEU A 74 5.04 -6.84 -0.38
C LEU A 74 4.56 -6.06 -1.59
N VAL A 75 3.35 -5.54 -1.52
CA VAL A 75 2.69 -4.75 -2.56
C VAL A 75 2.55 -3.31 -2.04
N MET A 76 3.26 -2.37 -2.68
CA MET A 76 3.31 -0.95 -2.33
C MET A 76 2.84 -0.12 -3.51
N GLY A 77 1.94 0.82 -3.27
CA GLY A 77 1.34 1.60 -4.34
C GLY A 77 0.17 2.47 -3.88
N ASP A 78 -0.58 2.96 -4.85
CA ASP A 78 -1.71 3.85 -4.65
C ASP A 78 -3.05 3.11 -4.72
N SER A 79 -4.11 3.80 -5.16
CA SER A 79 -5.42 3.22 -5.47
C SER A 79 -5.39 1.95 -6.36
N GLY A 80 -4.44 1.85 -7.31
CA GLY A 80 -4.31 0.72 -8.21
C GLY A 80 -3.93 -0.58 -7.50
N PHE A 81 -3.15 -0.49 -6.43
CA PHE A 81 -2.79 -1.62 -5.57
C PHE A 81 -3.60 -1.67 -4.27
N TYR A 82 -4.24 -0.58 -3.87
CA TYR A 82 -5.16 -0.57 -2.74
C TYR A 82 -6.49 -1.27 -3.09
N PHE A 83 -6.95 -1.17 -4.35
CA PHE A 83 -8.22 -1.72 -4.84
C PHE A 83 -9.45 -1.17 -4.09
N PRO A 84 -9.73 0.15 -4.18
CA PRO A 84 -10.92 0.71 -3.56
C PRO A 84 -12.19 0.06 -4.14
N PHE A 85 -13.27 0.00 -3.35
CA PHE A 85 -14.58 -0.51 -3.77
C PHE A 85 -14.66 -2.03 -4.02
N LEU A 86 -13.62 -2.78 -3.68
CA LEU A 86 -13.62 -4.25 -3.70
C LEU A 86 -13.48 -4.78 -2.29
N ASP A 87 -14.08 -5.93 -1.98
CA ASP A 87 -13.82 -6.63 -0.71
C ASP A 87 -12.39 -7.24 -0.74
N ASN A 88 -11.80 -7.53 0.43
CA ASN A 88 -10.42 -8.01 0.52
C ASN A 88 -10.12 -9.24 -0.36
N ASP A 89 -11.04 -10.19 -0.46
CA ASP A 89 -10.93 -11.42 -1.27
C ASP A 89 -11.10 -11.17 -2.77
N GLN A 90 -11.70 -10.04 -3.15
CA GLN A 90 -11.90 -9.61 -4.54
C GLN A 90 -10.77 -8.70 -5.04
N THR A 91 -9.92 -8.19 -4.15
CA THR A 91 -8.73 -7.42 -4.54
C THR A 91 -7.74 -8.27 -5.34
N GLY A 92 -6.90 -7.63 -6.16
CA GLY A 92 -5.82 -8.34 -6.85
C GLY A 92 -4.89 -9.08 -5.87
N THR A 93 -4.60 -8.50 -4.71
CA THR A 93 -3.84 -9.17 -3.64
C THR A 93 -4.57 -10.35 -3.00
N GLY A 94 -5.89 -10.28 -2.85
CA GLY A 94 -6.72 -11.39 -2.37
C GLY A 94 -6.71 -12.57 -3.34
N LEU A 95 -6.88 -12.30 -4.64
CA LEU A 95 -6.80 -13.31 -5.69
C LEU A 95 -5.40 -13.94 -5.79
N LEU A 96 -4.34 -13.13 -5.66
CA LEU A 96 -2.97 -13.64 -5.60
C LEU A 96 -2.75 -14.52 -4.36
N GLN A 97 -3.26 -14.12 -3.20
CA GLN A 97 -3.14 -14.92 -1.98
C GLN A 97 -3.86 -16.27 -2.10
N ALA A 98 -5.03 -16.32 -2.76
CA ALA A 98 -5.74 -17.56 -3.06
C ALA A 98 -4.96 -18.45 -4.04
N THR A 99 -4.25 -17.84 -5.00
CA THR A 99 -3.45 -18.55 -6.01
C THR A 99 -2.14 -19.10 -5.44
N PHE A 100 -1.52 -18.41 -4.49
CA PHE A 100 -0.24 -18.76 -3.88
C PHE A 100 -0.37 -18.91 -2.35
N PRO A 101 -1.06 -19.96 -1.85
CA PRO A 101 -1.34 -20.13 -0.42
C PRO A 101 -0.08 -20.43 0.43
N ASP A 102 1.01 -20.84 -0.20
CA ASP A 102 2.34 -21.04 0.39
C ASP A 102 3.11 -19.73 0.62
N LYS A 103 2.56 -18.59 0.15
CA LYS A 103 3.16 -17.26 0.26
C LYS A 103 2.33 -16.35 1.15
N GLU A 104 2.93 -15.24 1.56
CA GLU A 104 2.26 -14.14 2.26
C GLU A 104 2.23 -12.91 1.34
N ILE A 105 1.07 -12.62 0.75
CA ILE A 105 0.83 -11.43 -0.09
C ILE A 105 0.38 -10.24 0.77
N ILE A 106 1.29 -9.27 0.96
CA ILE A 106 1.11 -8.16 1.91
C ILE A 106 0.68 -6.91 1.15
N ASN A 107 -0.56 -6.48 1.33
CA ASN A 107 -1.05 -5.23 0.73
C ASN A 107 -0.84 -4.04 1.69
N ALA A 108 0.14 -3.21 1.36
CA ALA A 108 0.45 -1.98 2.08
C ALA A 108 0.16 -0.70 1.28
N ALA A 109 -0.51 -0.84 0.14
CA ALA A 109 -0.90 0.29 -0.69
C ALA A 109 -1.97 1.14 0.01
N ASN A 110 -2.04 2.42 -0.35
CA ASN A 110 -3.04 3.34 0.18
C ASN A 110 -3.47 4.36 -0.88
N TRP A 111 -4.74 4.76 -0.85
CA TRP A 111 -5.30 5.63 -1.87
C TRP A 111 -4.66 7.02 -1.84
N GLY A 112 -4.06 7.40 -2.98
CA GLY A 112 -3.55 8.75 -3.24
C GLY A 112 -2.08 8.90 -2.84
N TYR A 113 -1.45 7.81 -2.43
CA TYR A 113 -0.02 7.80 -2.12
C TYR A 113 0.80 7.93 -3.40
N SER A 114 1.98 8.53 -3.24
CA SER A 114 3.01 8.69 -4.26
C SER A 114 4.28 7.97 -3.86
N VAL A 115 5.30 7.98 -4.71
CA VAL A 115 6.65 7.48 -4.43
C VAL A 115 7.26 8.05 -3.15
N ASP A 116 7.00 9.32 -2.82
CA ASP A 116 7.48 9.92 -1.56
C ASP A 116 6.83 9.26 -0.34
N ASP A 117 5.54 8.93 -0.44
CA ASP A 117 4.80 8.23 0.61
C ASP A 117 5.23 6.76 0.71
N TYR A 118 5.47 6.08 -0.42
CA TYR A 118 6.04 4.72 -0.42
C TYR A 118 7.40 4.68 0.29
N TRP A 119 8.22 5.70 0.09
CA TRP A 119 9.52 5.81 0.73
C TRP A 119 9.41 6.06 2.24
N SER A 120 8.49 6.91 2.69
CA SER A 120 8.27 7.11 4.13
C SER A 120 7.70 5.84 4.78
N GLN A 121 6.73 5.18 4.15
CA GLN A 121 6.20 3.88 4.57
C GLN A 121 7.31 2.85 4.78
N TRP A 122 8.24 2.74 3.82
CA TRP A 122 9.38 1.82 3.92
C TRP A 122 10.27 2.14 5.13
N LYS A 123 10.66 3.42 5.27
CA LYS A 123 11.56 3.86 6.34
C LYS A 123 10.99 3.65 7.73
N GLU A 124 9.68 3.87 7.88
CA GLU A 124 9.02 3.90 9.19
C GLU A 124 8.43 2.54 9.60
N GLY A 125 7.98 1.72 8.64
CA GLY A 125 7.23 0.50 8.94
C GLY A 125 7.54 -0.68 8.03
N LEU A 126 7.30 -0.55 6.74
CA LEU A 126 7.15 -1.73 5.87
C LEU A 126 8.41 -2.59 5.72
N LYS A 127 9.60 -2.05 5.97
CA LYS A 127 10.83 -2.85 6.05
C LYS A 127 10.76 -3.99 7.09
N TYR A 128 9.99 -3.81 8.17
CA TYR A 128 9.81 -4.80 9.25
C TYR A 128 8.94 -5.99 8.83
N THR A 129 8.26 -5.89 7.68
CA THR A 129 7.61 -7.04 7.05
C THR A 129 8.64 -8.05 6.54
N GLU A 130 9.91 -7.69 6.38
CA GLU A 130 10.98 -8.55 5.85
C GLU A 130 10.63 -9.19 4.49
N PRO A 131 10.23 -8.37 3.49
CA PRO A 131 9.78 -8.90 2.22
C PRO A 131 10.94 -9.54 1.46
N ASP A 132 10.61 -10.57 0.70
CA ASP A 132 11.52 -11.22 -0.23
C ASP A 132 11.42 -10.60 -1.62
N VAL A 133 10.20 -10.23 -1.99
CA VAL A 133 9.87 -9.57 -3.25
C VAL A 133 9.01 -8.35 -2.95
N ILE A 134 9.26 -7.25 -3.65
CA ILE A 134 8.44 -6.04 -3.57
C ILE A 134 7.88 -5.74 -4.95
N PHE A 135 6.56 -5.63 -5.04
CA PHE A 135 5.89 -4.99 -6.17
C PHE A 135 5.62 -3.54 -5.82
N LEU A 136 6.28 -2.64 -6.54
CA LEU A 136 6.15 -1.21 -6.39
C LEU A 136 5.41 -0.64 -7.61
N GLN A 137 4.33 0.10 -7.36
CA GLN A 137 3.60 0.83 -8.39
C GLN A 137 4.21 2.23 -8.55
N SER A 138 4.35 2.69 -9.80
CA SER A 138 4.33 4.12 -10.12
C SER A 138 2.94 4.48 -10.67
N SER A 139 2.46 5.70 -10.41
CA SER A 139 1.11 6.09 -10.76
C SER A 139 0.98 7.56 -11.16
N GLY A 140 -0.22 7.93 -11.62
CA GLY A 140 -0.55 9.34 -11.90
C GLY A 140 -0.42 10.24 -10.67
N GLU A 141 -0.51 9.67 -9.46
CA GLU A 141 -0.35 10.42 -8.22
C GLU A 141 1.07 10.96 -8.04
N ASP A 142 2.08 10.34 -8.64
CA ASP A 142 3.46 10.85 -8.65
C ASP A 142 3.56 12.20 -9.36
N ILE A 143 2.77 12.37 -10.43
CA ILE A 143 2.67 13.63 -11.17
C ILE A 143 1.78 14.61 -10.42
N ALA A 144 0.63 14.15 -9.91
CA ALA A 144 -0.29 14.99 -9.15
C ALA A 144 0.38 15.55 -7.87
N ASN A 145 1.31 14.81 -7.27
CA ASN A 145 2.05 15.26 -6.09
C ASN A 145 3.00 16.45 -6.34
N GLN A 146 3.26 16.80 -7.60
CA GLN A 146 3.95 18.05 -7.95
C GLN A 146 3.12 19.29 -7.56
N PHE A 147 1.83 19.13 -7.25
CA PHE A 147 0.95 20.20 -6.78
C PHE A 147 0.70 20.08 -5.27
N PHE A 148 1.01 21.12 -4.49
CA PHE A 148 0.79 21.09 -3.03
C PHE A 148 -0.66 20.80 -2.61
N THR A 149 -1.67 21.16 -3.42
CA THR A 149 -3.08 20.89 -3.12
C THR A 149 -3.38 19.39 -3.10
N HIS A 150 -2.74 18.63 -3.98
CA HIS A 150 -2.79 17.18 -3.97
C HIS A 150 -2.13 16.63 -2.70
N ARG A 151 -0.91 17.09 -2.41
CA ARG A 151 -0.16 16.71 -1.21
C ARG A 151 -0.93 16.98 0.08
N LEU A 152 -1.59 18.12 0.20
CA LEU A 152 -2.44 18.47 1.35
C LEU A 152 -3.62 17.51 1.54
N LYS A 153 -4.11 16.91 0.46
CA LYS A 153 -5.27 16.02 0.50
C LYS A 153 -4.87 14.58 0.81
N PHE A 154 -3.80 14.09 0.19
CA PHE A 154 -3.51 12.66 0.14
C PHE A 154 -2.18 12.23 0.75
N SER A 155 -1.21 13.14 0.93
CA SER A 155 0.10 12.72 1.45
C SER A 155 -0.05 12.13 2.86
N ARG A 156 0.74 11.09 3.11
CA ARG A 156 0.90 10.48 4.42
C ARG A 156 1.33 11.49 5.49
N HIS A 157 2.04 12.55 5.09
CA HIS A 157 2.48 13.64 5.97
C HIS A 157 1.84 14.98 5.59
N LYS A 158 0.54 14.98 5.24
CA LYS A 158 -0.20 16.19 4.84
C LYS A 158 -0.06 17.37 5.82
N ASP A 159 0.08 17.10 7.12
CA ASP A 159 0.22 18.15 8.15
C ASP A 159 1.55 18.92 8.04
N LEU A 160 2.54 18.35 7.35
CA LEU A 160 3.84 18.98 7.10
C LEU A 160 3.88 19.74 5.76
N VAL A 161 2.82 19.68 4.95
CA VAL A 161 2.80 20.24 3.60
C VAL A 161 2.63 21.76 3.67
N ILE A 162 3.68 22.47 3.26
CA ILE A 162 3.68 23.94 3.15
C ILE A 162 3.94 24.32 1.70
N PRO A 163 3.04 25.10 1.04
CA PRO A 163 3.27 25.52 -0.34
C PRO A 163 4.48 26.44 -0.48
N THR A 164 5.30 26.17 -1.49
CA THR A 164 6.44 27.03 -1.85
C THR A 164 5.97 28.39 -2.36
N LYS A 165 6.88 29.37 -2.39
CA LYS A 165 6.60 30.69 -3.00
C LYS A 165 6.16 30.57 -4.47
N SER A 166 6.75 29.65 -5.22
CA SER A 166 6.42 29.44 -6.64
C SER A 166 5.03 28.81 -6.82
N GLU A 167 4.68 27.83 -5.99
CA GLU A 167 3.34 27.25 -6.01
C GLU A 167 2.27 28.28 -5.64
N LYS A 168 2.50 29.09 -4.60
CA LYS A 168 1.58 30.19 -4.26
C LYS A 168 1.37 31.14 -5.44
N ARG A 169 2.44 31.51 -6.15
CA ARG A 169 2.35 32.37 -7.34
C ARG A 169 1.55 31.73 -8.46
N PHE A 170 1.80 30.47 -8.77
CA PHE A 170 1.06 29.73 -9.79
C PHE A 170 -0.45 29.68 -9.48
N TYR A 171 -0.82 29.37 -8.23
CA TYR A 171 -2.23 29.32 -7.83
C TYR A 171 -2.90 30.70 -7.82
N SER A 172 -2.16 31.77 -7.50
CA SER A 172 -2.67 33.13 -7.63
C SER A 172 -2.89 33.54 -9.09
N SER A 173 -2.12 33.01 -10.05
CA SER A 173 -2.27 33.38 -11.46
C SER A 173 -3.44 32.70 -12.18
N ILE A 174 -3.91 31.56 -11.68
CA ILE A 174 -5.04 30.81 -12.26
C ILE A 174 -6.40 31.19 -11.65
N LYS A 175 -6.42 31.93 -10.52
CA LYS A 175 -7.65 32.55 -9.98
C LYS A 175 -7.99 33.78 -10.83
N LYS A 176 -8.62 33.57 -11.98
CA LYS A 176 -9.32 34.60 -12.75
C LYS A 176 -10.77 34.19 -12.94
#